data_AF-A0A0G3BG93-F1
#
_entry.id   AF-A0A0G3BG93-F1
#
_cell.length_a   1.000
_cell.length_b   1.000
_cell.length_c   1.000
_cell.angle_alpha   90.00
_cell.angle_beta   90.00
_cell.angle_gamma   90.00
#
_symmetry.space_group_name_H-M   'P 1'
#
loop_
_entity.id
_entity.type
_entity.pdbx_description
1 polymer ?
#
loop_
_entity_poly.entity_id
_entity_poly.type
_entity_poly.pdbx_seq_one_letter_code
_entity_poly.pdbx_strand_id
1 'polypeptide(L)'
;MLLTCWRYVWAAPASAVGLLLALPCWACGGGAALVDGVLEVGGGRLSRWQRWLPQPLRFSAITFGHVILGVDRLALSACRRHEHVHVRQYEQLGLLFFPLYLGSSLWQLVRGGHPYFDNRFEREAYGTLTTPRSAAAYGVGAGHGAAGAVRSRSPGDAPDADRGAA
;
A
#
# COMPACT_ATOMS: atom_id res chain seq x y z
N MET A 1 -24.13 9.02 17.32
CA MET A 1 -23.43 8.32 18.43
C MET A 1 -23.63 6.80 18.38
N LEU A 2 -24.85 6.28 18.27
CA LEU A 2 -25.12 4.84 18.20
C LEU A 2 -24.39 4.10 17.06
N LEU A 3 -24.39 4.65 15.85
CA LEU A 3 -23.68 4.08 14.69
C LEU A 3 -22.15 4.06 14.88
N THR A 4 -21.60 5.04 15.61
CA THR A 4 -20.17 5.10 15.93
C THR A 4 -19.81 4.02 16.93
N CYS A 5 -20.58 3.90 18.02
CA CYS A 5 -20.37 2.84 19.03
C CYS A 5 -20.47 1.44 18.40
N TRP A 6 -21.43 1.24 17.48
CA TRP A 6 -21.55 -0.02 16.74
C TRP A 6 -20.29 -0.35 15.92
N ARG A 7 -19.74 0.61 15.17
CA ARG A 7 -18.50 0.43 14.40
C ARG A 7 -17.32 0.01 15.28
N TYR A 8 -17.18 0.63 16.45
CA TYR A 8 -16.15 0.26 17.41
C TYR A 8 -16.37 -1.13 18.00
N VAL A 9 -17.59 -1.50 18.40
CA VAL A 9 -17.90 -2.84 18.91
C VAL A 9 -17.69 -3.91 17.83
N TRP A 10 -18.05 -3.59 16.59
CA TRP A 10 -17.91 -4.50 15.44
C TRP A 10 -16.45 -4.73 15.06
N ALA A 11 -15.60 -3.70 15.16
CA ALA A 11 -14.16 -3.79 14.94
C ALA A 11 -13.36 -4.18 16.21
N ALA A 12 -13.99 -4.26 17.38
CA ALA A 12 -13.31 -4.49 18.66
C ALA A 12 -12.53 -5.81 18.70
N PRO A 13 -13.02 -6.95 18.17
CA PRO A 13 -12.24 -8.19 18.17
C PRO A 13 -10.94 -8.06 17.37
N ALA A 14 -10.98 -7.40 16.21
CA ALA A 14 -9.79 -7.14 15.41
C ALA A 14 -8.84 -6.17 16.13
N SER A 15 -9.39 -5.13 16.75
CA SER A 15 -8.61 -4.17 17.54
C SER A 15 -7.92 -4.83 18.74
N ALA A 16 -8.55 -5.81 19.39
CA ALA A 16 -7.95 -6.57 20.47
C ALA A 16 -6.74 -7.39 20.00
N VAL A 17 -6.84 -8.03 18.83
CA VAL A 17 -5.69 -8.70 18.20
C VAL A 17 -4.58 -7.69 17.90
N GLY A 18 -4.91 -6.53 17.34
CA GLY A 18 -3.96 -5.45 17.10
C GLY A 18 -3.26 -4.98 18.38
N LEU A 19 -4.00 -4.81 19.48
CA LEU A 19 -3.45 -4.46 20.79
C LEU A 19 -2.49 -5.53 21.32
N LEU A 20 -2.86 -6.81 21.23
CA LEU A 20 -1.99 -7.91 21.65
C LEU A 20 -0.67 -7.92 20.88
N LEU A 21 -0.72 -7.66 19.57
CA LEU A 21 0.46 -7.53 18.72
C LEU A 21 1.25 -6.23 18.96
N ALA A 22 0.59 -5.18 19.45
CA ALA A 22 1.24 -3.93 19.84
C ALA A 22 2.07 -4.06 21.13
N LEU A 23 1.69 -4.95 22.07
CA LEU A 23 2.35 -5.09 23.36
C LEU A 23 3.86 -5.39 23.24
N PRO A 24 4.32 -6.36 22.42
CA PRO A 24 5.74 -6.58 22.19
C PRO A 24 6.45 -5.38 21.53
N CYS A 25 5.79 -4.70 20.59
CA CYS A 25 6.34 -3.49 19.95
C CYS A 25 6.62 -2.42 21.01
N TRP A 26 5.65 -2.17 21.89
CA TRP A 26 5.75 -1.19 22.96
C TRP A 26 6.78 -1.59 24.02
N ALA A 27 6.76 -2.86 24.48
CA ALA A 27 7.74 -3.39 25.44
C ALA A 27 9.19 -3.32 24.91
N CYS A 28 9.37 -3.39 23.59
CA CYS A 28 10.67 -3.25 22.94
C CYS A 28 11.09 -1.79 22.66
N GLY A 29 10.43 -0.81 23.29
CA GLY A 29 10.72 0.62 23.15
C GLY A 29 10.07 1.28 21.93
N GLY A 30 9.01 0.68 21.38
CA GLY A 30 8.17 1.29 20.35
C GLY A 30 7.32 2.42 20.92
N GLY A 31 7.02 3.42 20.10
CA GLY A 31 6.12 4.52 20.47
C GLY A 31 4.68 4.21 20.07
N ALA A 32 3.72 4.66 20.88
CA ALA A 32 2.30 4.68 20.56
C ALA A 32 1.81 6.12 20.35
N ALA A 33 0.89 6.36 19.42
CA ALA A 33 0.26 7.66 19.20
C ALA A 33 -1.20 7.43 18.82
N LEU A 34 -2.10 8.28 19.32
CA LEU A 34 -3.51 8.24 18.93
C LEU A 34 -3.74 9.30 17.84
N VAL A 35 -4.13 8.85 16.65
CA VAL A 35 -4.35 9.72 15.47
C VAL A 35 -5.75 9.44 14.93
N ASP A 36 -6.60 10.47 14.87
CA ASP A 36 -7.99 10.37 14.39
C ASP A 36 -8.80 9.21 15.01
N GLY A 37 -8.57 8.93 16.30
CA GLY A 37 -9.25 7.85 17.03
C GLY A 37 -8.69 6.44 16.78
N VAL A 38 -7.51 6.34 16.18
CA VAL A 38 -6.81 5.09 15.85
C VAL A 38 -5.45 5.06 16.55
N LEU A 39 -5.08 3.92 17.14
CA LEU A 39 -3.82 3.74 17.85
C LEU A 39 -2.72 3.30 16.87
N GLU A 40 -1.79 4.22 16.56
CA GLU A 40 -0.59 3.94 15.77
C GLU A 40 0.58 3.54 16.69
N VAL A 41 1.06 2.30 16.55
CA VAL A 41 2.19 1.76 17.32
C VAL A 41 3.32 1.37 16.38
N GLY A 42 4.54 1.85 16.65
CA GLY A 42 5.69 1.48 15.82
C GLY A 42 7.04 1.89 16.39
N GLY A 43 8.10 1.39 15.79
CA GLY A 43 9.48 1.63 16.21
C GLY A 43 10.01 0.60 17.22
N GLY A 44 10.98 1.03 18.02
CA GLY A 44 11.64 0.17 19.00
C GLY A 44 12.65 -0.80 18.41
N ARG A 45 12.97 -1.86 19.17
CA ARG A 45 13.91 -2.91 18.75
C ARG A 45 13.27 -3.91 17.78
N LEU A 46 11.96 -4.10 17.86
CA LEU A 46 11.23 -5.07 17.04
C LEU A 46 11.18 -4.66 15.57
N SER A 47 11.11 -3.36 15.27
CA SER A 47 11.20 -2.89 13.89
C SER A 47 12.57 -3.06 13.25
N ARG A 48 13.65 -3.11 14.07
CA ARG A 48 14.98 -3.49 13.59
C ARG A 48 15.04 -4.98 13.28
N TRP A 49 14.30 -5.82 14.01
CA TRP A 49 14.20 -7.25 13.75
C TRP A 49 13.55 -7.54 12.40
N GLN A 50 12.57 -6.74 11.99
CA GLN A 50 11.97 -6.86 10.65
C GLN A 50 12.97 -6.68 9.49
N ARG A 51 14.08 -5.96 9.70
CA ARG A 51 15.12 -5.83 8.67
C ARG A 51 15.82 -7.17 8.35
N TRP A 52 15.71 -8.15 9.26
CA TRP A 52 16.24 -9.50 9.11
C TRP A 52 15.25 -10.48 8.51
N LEU A 53 13.97 -10.08 8.35
CA LEU A 53 12.97 -10.90 7.67
C LEU A 53 13.16 -10.84 6.14
N PRO A 54 12.94 -11.96 5.43
CA PRO A 54 13.02 -11.99 3.97
C PRO A 54 12.00 -11.02 3.35
N GLN A 55 12.34 -10.46 2.19
CA GLN A 55 11.55 -9.45 1.46
C GLN A 55 10.03 -9.68 1.44
N PRO A 56 9.49 -10.88 1.17
CA PRO A 56 8.04 -11.09 1.13
C PRO A 56 7.32 -10.92 2.48
N LEU A 57 8.05 -10.91 3.61
CA LEU A 57 7.49 -10.75 4.95
C LEU A 57 7.69 -9.34 5.51
N ARG A 58 8.31 -8.44 4.73
CA ARG A 58 8.50 -7.04 5.13
C ARG A 58 7.23 -6.25 4.81
N PHE A 59 6.70 -5.57 5.83
CA PHE A 59 5.55 -4.66 5.70
C PHE A 59 5.92 -3.26 6.21
N SER A 60 5.30 -2.21 5.68
CA SER A 60 5.53 -0.84 6.19
C SER A 60 4.63 -0.55 7.39
N ALA A 61 3.36 -0.87 7.24
CA ALA A 61 2.34 -0.84 8.27
C ALA A 61 1.29 -1.94 8.01
N ILE A 62 0.51 -2.24 9.04
CA ILE A 62 -0.62 -3.18 8.99
C ILE A 62 -1.69 -2.71 9.97
N THR A 63 -2.95 -2.78 9.53
CA THR A 63 -4.11 -2.35 10.31
C THR A 63 -4.88 -3.55 10.87
N PHE A 64 -5.27 -3.44 12.13
CA PHE A 64 -6.17 -4.36 12.83
C PHE A 64 -7.24 -3.55 13.57
N GLY A 65 -8.42 -3.42 12.99
CA GLY A 65 -9.48 -2.60 13.55
C GLY A 65 -9.03 -1.15 13.73
N HIS A 66 -8.97 -0.67 14.97
CA HIS A 66 -8.50 0.67 15.36
C HIS A 66 -7.05 0.69 15.85
N VAL A 67 -6.25 -0.32 15.53
CA VAL A 67 -4.81 -0.36 15.83
C VAL A 67 -4.02 -0.51 14.54
N ILE A 68 -3.09 0.41 14.29
CA ILE A 68 -2.14 0.36 13.18
C ILE A 68 -0.77 0.06 13.75
N LEU A 69 -0.14 -1.01 13.27
CA LEU A 69 1.23 -1.35 13.60
C LEU A 69 2.13 -0.97 12.43
N GLY A 70 3.26 -0.33 12.69
CA GLY A 70 4.22 -0.01 11.64
C GLY A 70 5.66 -0.16 12.09
N VAL A 71 6.58 -0.23 11.13
CA VAL A 71 8.01 -0.37 11.42
C VAL A 71 8.55 0.83 12.18
N ASP A 72 8.15 2.04 11.81
CA ASP A 72 8.56 3.24 12.50
C ASP A 72 7.55 4.35 12.23
N ARG A 73 7.78 5.51 12.85
CA ARG A 73 6.89 6.67 12.73
C ARG A 73 6.86 7.24 11.31
N LEU A 74 7.94 7.10 10.55
CA LEU A 74 8.02 7.60 9.17
C LEU A 74 7.20 6.71 8.23
N ALA A 75 7.29 5.39 8.40
CA ALA A 75 6.45 4.45 7.67
C ALA A 75 4.98 4.62 8.03
N LEU A 76 4.64 4.77 9.32
CA LEU A 76 3.28 5.06 9.77
C LEU A 76 2.74 6.35 9.14
N SER A 77 3.53 7.43 9.13
CA SER A 77 3.09 8.69 8.52
C SER A 77 2.92 8.60 7.01
N ALA A 78 3.80 7.88 6.31
CA ALA A 78 3.72 7.66 4.87
C ALA A 78 2.53 6.78 4.48
N CYS A 79 2.25 5.73 5.24
CA CYS A 79 1.15 4.79 4.99
C CYS A 79 -0.18 5.22 5.60
N ARG A 80 -0.23 6.27 6.43
CA ARG A 80 -1.42 6.66 7.20
C ARG A 80 -2.70 6.68 6.38
N ARG A 81 -2.71 7.38 5.24
CA ARG A 81 -3.93 7.49 4.42
C ARG A 81 -4.41 6.12 3.93
N HIS A 82 -3.48 5.24 3.58
CA HIS A 82 -3.77 3.86 3.15
C HIS A 82 -4.32 3.03 4.33
N GLU A 83 -3.64 3.04 5.47
CA GLU A 83 -4.05 2.28 6.67
C GLU A 83 -5.42 2.73 7.21
N HIS A 84 -5.73 4.03 7.19
CA HIS A 84 -7.05 4.52 7.60
C HIS A 84 -8.19 4.06 6.68
N VAL A 85 -7.91 3.66 5.43
CA VAL A 85 -8.93 2.99 4.60
C VAL A 85 -9.22 1.60 5.14
N HIS A 86 -8.20 0.84 5.56
CA HIS A 86 -8.38 -0.44 6.22
C HIS A 86 -9.14 -0.31 7.55
N VAL A 87 -8.89 0.75 8.33
CA VAL A 87 -9.70 1.04 9.53
C VAL A 87 -11.18 1.16 9.17
N ARG A 88 -11.51 1.93 8.12
CA ARG A 88 -12.91 2.09 7.67
C ARG A 88 -13.51 0.78 7.16
N GLN A 89 -12.71 -0.05 6.46
CA GLN A 89 -13.14 -1.37 6.03
C GLN A 89 -13.43 -2.28 7.22
N TYR A 90 -12.59 -2.26 8.27
CA TYR A 90 -12.87 -2.95 9.53
C TYR A 90 -14.10 -2.41 10.25
N GLU A 91 -14.35 -1.10 10.22
CA GLU A 91 -15.55 -0.53 10.83
C GLU A 91 -16.84 -0.94 10.10
N GLN A 92 -16.76 -1.21 8.79
CA GLN A 92 -17.90 -1.66 7.98
C GLN A 92 -18.09 -3.18 8.03
N LEU A 93 -16.99 -3.93 7.94
CA LEU A 93 -17.00 -5.38 7.75
C LEU A 93 -16.62 -6.15 9.01
N GLY A 94 -16.00 -5.50 10.00
CA GLY A 94 -15.60 -6.11 11.26
C GLY A 94 -14.65 -7.26 11.02
N LEU A 95 -14.87 -8.37 11.71
CA LEU A 95 -14.05 -9.57 11.52
C LEU A 95 -14.24 -10.22 10.14
N LEU A 96 -15.34 -9.96 9.43
CA LEU A 96 -15.56 -10.46 8.08
C LEU A 96 -14.62 -9.84 7.05
N PHE A 97 -13.93 -8.75 7.39
CA PHE A 97 -12.91 -8.18 6.51
C PHE A 97 -11.84 -9.21 6.15
N PHE A 98 -11.37 -10.01 7.11
CA PHE A 98 -10.32 -11.00 6.88
C PHE A 98 -10.70 -12.08 5.84
N PRO A 99 -11.82 -12.82 5.99
CA PRO A 99 -12.23 -13.80 4.98
C PRO A 99 -12.58 -13.15 3.63
N LEU A 100 -13.14 -11.93 3.61
CA LEU A 100 -13.43 -11.23 2.36
C LEU A 100 -12.15 -10.81 1.63
N TYR A 101 -11.15 -10.33 2.37
CA TYR A 101 -9.84 -10.00 1.83
C TYR A 101 -9.18 -11.24 1.22
N LEU A 102 -9.15 -12.36 1.95
CA LEU A 102 -8.62 -13.63 1.45
C LEU A 102 -9.39 -14.13 0.23
N GLY A 103 -10.72 -14.02 0.24
CA GLY A 103 -11.57 -14.37 -0.90
C GLY A 103 -11.25 -13.54 -2.14
N SER A 104 -11.03 -12.22 -1.99
CA SER A 104 -10.58 -11.37 -3.08
C SER A 104 -9.20 -11.76 -3.60
N SER A 105 -8.25 -12.07 -2.71
CA SER A 105 -6.92 -12.53 -3.10
C SER A 105 -6.96 -13.86 -3.86
N LEU A 106 -7.73 -14.83 -3.36
CA LEU A 106 -7.89 -16.13 -4.01
C LEU A 106 -8.56 -16.00 -5.37
N TRP A 107 -9.57 -15.14 -5.49
CA TRP A 107 -10.24 -14.87 -6.76
C TRP A 107 -9.26 -14.35 -7.82
N GLN A 108 -8.36 -13.43 -7.46
CA GLN A 108 -7.35 -12.95 -8.39
C GLN A 108 -6.33 -14.03 -8.73
N LEU A 109 -5.93 -14.85 -7.76
CA LEU A 109 -5.02 -15.97 -8.03
C LEU A 109 -5.62 -16.96 -9.03
N VAL A 110 -6.90 -17.33 -8.87
CA VAL A 110 -7.62 -18.23 -9.80
C VAL A 110 -7.74 -17.62 -11.20
N ARG A 111 -7.75 -16.29 -11.31
CA ARG A 111 -7.78 -15.56 -12.58
C ARG A 111 -6.39 -15.26 -13.18
N GLY A 112 -5.32 -15.70 -12.52
CA GLY A 112 -3.94 -15.42 -12.94
C GLY A 112 -3.45 -13.99 -12.66
N GLY A 113 -4.18 -13.24 -11.82
CA GLY A 113 -3.78 -11.92 -11.34
C GLY A 113 -2.92 -11.98 -10.08
N HIS A 114 -2.48 -10.81 -9.61
CA HIS A 114 -1.68 -10.69 -8.41
C HIS A 114 -2.56 -10.62 -7.14
N PRO A 115 -2.44 -11.56 -6.18
CA PRO A 115 -3.37 -11.67 -5.05
C PRO A 115 -3.38 -10.46 -4.11
N TYR A 116 -2.30 -9.67 -4.08
CA TYR A 116 -2.20 -8.42 -3.31
C TYR A 116 -2.58 -7.18 -4.15
N PHE A 117 -1.80 -6.81 -5.18
CA PHE A 117 -2.05 -5.60 -5.97
C PHE A 117 -3.41 -5.54 -6.67
N ASP A 118 -3.97 -6.67 -7.07
CA ASP A 118 -5.30 -6.71 -7.71
C ASP A 118 -6.44 -6.92 -6.70
N ASN A 119 -6.13 -7.05 -5.41
CA ASN A 119 -7.14 -7.19 -4.36
C ASN A 119 -8.02 -5.93 -4.33
N ARG A 120 -9.35 -6.12 -4.29
CA ARG A 120 -10.31 -5.01 -4.28
C ARG A 120 -10.05 -4.02 -3.14
N PHE A 121 -9.72 -4.54 -1.96
CA PHE A 121 -9.52 -3.74 -0.75
C PHE A 121 -8.21 -2.95 -0.80
N GLU A 122 -7.15 -3.54 -1.33
CA GLU A 122 -5.88 -2.85 -1.60
C GLU A 122 -6.06 -1.75 -2.65
N ARG A 123 -6.77 -2.04 -3.74
CA ARG A 123 -7.07 -1.04 -4.77
C ARG A 123 -7.89 0.13 -4.25
N GLU A 124 -8.80 -0.09 -3.31
CA GLU A 124 -9.52 0.99 -2.64
C GLU A 124 -8.58 1.84 -1.77
N ALA A 125 -7.70 1.18 -1.00
CA ALA A 125 -6.73 1.84 -0.13
C ALA A 125 -5.72 2.68 -0.92
N TYR A 126 -5.18 2.15 -2.03
CA TYR A 126 -4.29 2.89 -2.94
C TYR A 126 -5.05 3.90 -3.82
N GLY A 127 -6.26 3.58 -4.28
CA GLY A 127 -7.08 4.48 -5.12
C GLY A 127 -7.45 5.78 -4.42
N THR A 128 -7.58 5.76 -3.09
CA THR A 128 -7.79 6.96 -2.26
C THR A 128 -6.55 7.87 -2.24
N LEU A 129 -5.34 7.35 -2.55
CA LEU A 129 -4.12 8.16 -2.70
C LEU A 129 -4.14 8.98 -4.01
N THR A 130 -4.86 8.51 -5.04
CA THR A 130 -4.96 9.14 -6.36
C THR A 130 -6.13 10.12 -6.41
N THR A 131 -6.02 11.24 -5.71
CA THR A 131 -6.78 12.46 -6.06
C THR A 131 -6.07 13.14 -7.25
N PRO A 132 -6.75 13.78 -8.23
CA PRO A 132 -6.16 14.14 -9.54
C PRO A 132 -4.98 15.13 -9.56
N ARG A 133 -4.36 15.47 -8.42
CA ARG A 133 -3.25 16.44 -8.34
C ARG A 133 -1.89 15.84 -7.96
N SER A 134 -1.77 14.52 -7.83
CA SER A 134 -0.50 13.88 -7.42
C SER A 134 -0.15 12.62 -8.23
N ALA A 135 -0.70 12.47 -9.44
CA ALA A 135 -0.34 11.37 -10.35
C ALA A 135 1.12 11.46 -10.88
N ALA A 136 1.80 12.59 -10.69
CA ALA A 136 3.19 12.77 -11.12
C ALA A 136 4.24 12.20 -10.13
N ALA A 137 3.85 11.85 -8.89
CA ALA A 137 4.80 11.43 -7.86
C ALA A 137 4.94 9.90 -7.72
N TYR A 138 4.00 9.13 -8.26
CA TYR A 138 4.09 7.66 -8.31
C TYR A 138 4.32 7.24 -9.75
N GLY A 139 5.56 6.87 -10.07
CA GLY A 139 5.94 6.29 -11.34
C GLY A 139 5.20 4.98 -11.59
N VAL A 140 3.97 5.09 -12.07
CA VAL A 140 3.27 4.00 -12.76
C VAL A 140 3.92 3.92 -14.13
N GLY A 141 4.94 3.07 -14.22
CA GLY A 141 5.45 2.59 -15.50
C GLY A 141 4.30 1.95 -16.25
N ALA A 142 3.74 2.68 -17.21
CA ALA A 142 2.98 2.11 -18.29
C ALA A 142 3.89 1.12 -19.02
N GLY A 143 3.51 -0.16 -19.02
CA GLY A 143 4.34 -1.18 -19.61
C GLY A 143 3.60 -2.50 -19.78
N HIS A 144 2.56 -2.52 -20.60
CA HIS A 144 2.15 -3.71 -21.34
C HIS A 144 1.79 -3.31 -22.79
N GLY A 145 2.69 -3.66 -23.70
CA GLY A 145 2.50 -4.02 -25.11
C GLY A 145 1.52 -3.23 -25.98
N ALA A 146 2.07 -2.46 -26.91
CA ALA A 146 1.50 -2.36 -28.25
C ALA A 146 2.63 -2.29 -29.29
N ALA A 147 2.67 -3.31 -30.15
CA ALA A 147 3.47 -3.35 -31.36
C ALA A 147 3.09 -2.19 -32.29
N GLY A 148 4.10 -1.60 -32.91
CA GLY A 148 3.92 -0.54 -33.92
C GLY A 148 5.25 -0.23 -34.58
N ALA A 149 5.59 -1.04 -35.59
CA ALA A 149 6.76 -0.82 -36.42
C ALA A 149 6.71 0.54 -37.12
N VAL A 150 7.72 1.37 -36.90
CA VAL A 150 8.03 2.51 -37.77
C VAL A 150 9.51 2.39 -38.16
N ARG A 151 9.74 2.07 -39.43
CA ARG A 151 11.05 2.13 -40.10
C ARG A 151 11.52 3.58 -40.14
N SER A 152 12.63 3.91 -39.47
CA SER A 152 13.38 5.12 -39.74
C SER A 152 14.47 4.84 -40.78
N ARG A 153 14.38 5.55 -41.91
CA ARG A 153 15.39 5.61 -42.98
C ARG A 153 16.71 6.18 -42.44
N SER A 154 17.84 5.60 -42.87
CA SER A 154 19.17 6.17 -42.75
C SER A 154 19.36 7.36 -43.70
N PRO A 155 19.93 8.49 -43.26
CA PRO A 155 20.50 9.48 -44.17
C PRO A 155 22.04 9.36 -44.12
N GLY A 156 22.62 8.80 -45.17
CA GLY A 156 24.06 8.60 -45.26
C GLY A 156 24.54 8.27 -46.66
N ASP A 157 23.93 8.87 -47.69
CA ASP A 157 24.51 8.93 -49.03
C ASP A 157 24.84 10.40 -49.32
N ALA A 158 26.14 10.70 -49.25
CA ALA A 158 26.69 11.89 -49.88
C ALA A 158 26.65 11.72 -51.40
N PRO A 159 26.53 12.83 -52.14
CA PRO A 159 27.40 12.97 -53.30
C PRO A 159 28.27 14.21 -53.17
N ASP A 160 29.52 13.94 -53.50
CA ASP A 160 30.62 14.83 -53.85
C ASP A 160 30.30 15.73 -55.05
N ALA A 161 31.16 16.74 -55.25
CA ALA A 161 31.41 17.54 -56.45
C ALA A 161 30.79 18.95 -56.57
N ASP A 162 31.64 19.92 -56.24
CA ASP A 162 32.25 20.88 -57.19
C ASP A 162 31.46 22.13 -57.66
N ARG A 163 32.26 23.23 -57.78
CA ARG A 163 32.10 24.48 -58.57
C ARG A 163 31.53 25.75 -57.91
N GLY A 164 32.47 26.64 -57.55
CA GLY A 164 32.79 27.81 -58.38
C GLY A 164 32.18 29.19 -58.01
N ALA A 165 33.05 30.21 -58.05
CA ALA A 165 32.83 31.66 -57.88
C ALA A 165 32.53 32.12 -56.43
N ALA A 166 33.23 33.07 -55.82
CA ALA A 166 34.08 34.16 -56.32
C ALA A 166 35.28 34.41 -55.38
#